data_AF-A0A099S454-F1
#
_entry.id   AF-A0A099S454-F1
#
_cell.length_a   1.000
_cell.length_b   1.000
_cell.length_c   1.000
_cell.angle_alpha   90.00
_cell.angle_beta   90.00
_cell.angle_gamma   90.00
#
_symmetry.space_group_name_H-M   'P 1'
#
loop_
_entity.id
_entity.type
_entity.pdbx_description
1 polymer ?
#
loop_
_entity_poly.entity_id
_entity_poly.type
_entity_poly.pdbx_seq_one_letter_code
_entity_poly.pdbx_strand_id
1 'polypeptide(L)'
;MASSDTFKSAFVFESYKCITDYNEVVDLHTGNKTKSLVIRNDVSKNFRAAYIYGEGLKEIRKQRDNDKNNILGEFLGIEKNDINSVMSFFNKYGFLFDLGGYDQYVNANIEDIMYLKDNLEALINLLNAQDSSKINYKKLLDSVLFLLLKEDREIKINDETVYTSIHNSFLNNIKNTTKVNLRKWDNIVHVPRNDGGKDIVYRVKDSISENGYHDINIYDYDSFLEDDQQCLEFARQIFKAYMIKDSSVFTNIEGLVIEFLFHFVQQISLINLESISLDMPFQDECYTKMESKECVALAQALHKISKFLIERELNYHLSEIRPVYNVATMQPNWNLPSLLSAMYLSLFYLDSRQASYRACQNINCGQFFLVSRTNSIKKYCCVYCTNAVSQRKYRHKKGE
;
A
#
# COMPACT_ATOMS: atom_id res chain seq x y z
N MET A 1 -30.82 28.28 -14.00
CA MET A 1 -31.02 28.32 -12.53
C MET A 1 -30.45 27.05 -11.95
N ALA A 2 -29.21 27.10 -11.46
CA ALA A 2 -28.56 25.95 -10.81
C ALA A 2 -28.96 25.94 -9.33
N SER A 3 -29.44 24.81 -8.83
CA SER A 3 -29.71 24.64 -7.39
C SER A 3 -28.41 24.77 -6.62
N SER A 4 -28.38 25.70 -5.67
CA SER A 4 -27.30 25.80 -4.69
C SER A 4 -27.44 24.63 -3.71
N ASP A 5 -26.92 23.47 -4.08
CA ASP A 5 -26.74 22.39 -3.12
C ASP A 5 -25.65 22.82 -2.13
N THR A 6 -26.04 23.32 -0.96
CA THR A 6 -25.14 23.51 0.18
C THR A 6 -24.73 22.14 0.72
N PHE A 7 -23.87 21.45 -0.02
CA PHE A 7 -23.15 20.26 0.45
C PHE A 7 -22.11 20.72 1.47
N LYS A 8 -22.19 20.24 2.72
CA LYS A 8 -21.09 20.35 3.68
C LYS A 8 -20.01 19.31 3.34
N SER A 9 -19.36 19.50 2.20
CA SER A 9 -18.24 18.66 1.74
C SER A 9 -16.90 19.27 2.17
N ALA A 10 -15.90 18.43 2.48
CA ALA A 10 -14.56 18.94 2.79
C ALA A 10 -13.85 19.45 1.53
N PHE A 11 -14.12 18.82 0.38
CA PHE A 11 -13.62 19.22 -0.94
C PHE A 11 -14.53 18.68 -2.03
N VAL A 12 -14.43 19.28 -3.21
CA VAL A 12 -15.08 18.82 -4.45
C VAL A 12 -14.01 18.64 -5.53
N PHE A 13 -14.04 17.47 -6.17
CA PHE A 13 -13.26 17.12 -7.36
C PHE A 13 -14.17 17.13 -8.59
N GLU A 14 -13.68 17.68 -9.70
CA GLU A 14 -14.41 17.77 -10.96
C GLU A 14 -13.52 17.29 -12.10
N SER A 15 -14.09 16.48 -13.00
CA SER A 15 -13.44 16.01 -14.22
C SER A 15 -14.52 15.54 -15.23
N TYR A 16 -14.16 14.65 -16.14
CA TYR A 16 -15.06 14.00 -17.06
C TYR A 16 -15.16 12.49 -16.77
N LYS A 17 -16.30 11.90 -17.09
CA LYS A 17 -16.38 10.43 -17.21
C LYS A 17 -15.56 10.00 -18.41
N CYS A 18 -15.26 8.71 -18.49
CA CYS A 18 -14.53 8.17 -19.63
C CYS A 18 -15.40 7.26 -20.51
N ILE A 19 -14.96 7.09 -21.75
CA ILE A 19 -15.36 5.98 -22.61
C ILE A 19 -14.15 5.07 -22.71
N THR A 20 -14.33 3.81 -22.32
CA THR A 20 -13.30 2.79 -22.38
C THR A 20 -13.62 1.76 -23.45
N ASP A 21 -12.58 1.23 -24.09
CA ASP A 21 -12.64 0.01 -24.90
C ASP A 21 -11.35 -0.80 -24.69
N TYR A 22 -11.17 -1.89 -25.43
CA TYR A 22 -9.90 -2.60 -25.46
C TYR A 22 -9.51 -3.04 -26.87
N ASN A 23 -8.20 -3.02 -27.11
CA ASN A 23 -7.59 -3.65 -28.28
C ASN A 23 -7.14 -5.07 -27.91
N GLU A 24 -7.33 -6.04 -28.80
CA GLU A 24 -6.62 -7.32 -28.70
C GLU A 24 -5.24 -7.17 -29.34
N VAL A 25 -4.19 -7.33 -28.55
CA VAL A 25 -2.80 -7.32 -28.98
C VAL A 25 -2.28 -8.75 -28.98
N VAL A 26 -1.70 -9.20 -30.09
CA VAL A 26 -1.08 -10.51 -30.21
C VAL A 26 0.43 -10.36 -30.02
N ASP A 27 0.99 -11.05 -29.04
CA ASP A 27 2.43 -11.23 -28.92
C ASP A 27 2.90 -12.07 -30.11
N LEU A 28 3.73 -11.49 -30.96
CA LEU A 28 4.22 -12.12 -32.20
C LEU A 28 5.17 -13.29 -31.94
N HIS A 29 5.80 -13.35 -30.76
CA HIS A 29 6.76 -14.40 -30.40
C HIS A 29 6.05 -15.57 -29.71
N THR A 30 5.14 -15.28 -28.79
CA THR A 30 4.44 -16.32 -28.01
C THR A 30 3.08 -16.71 -28.59
N GLY A 31 2.51 -15.90 -29.48
CA GLY A 31 1.15 -16.05 -29.99
C GLY A 31 0.06 -15.69 -28.97
N ASN A 32 0.44 -15.25 -27.77
CA ASN A 32 -0.51 -14.94 -26.70
C ASN A 32 -1.29 -13.66 -27.00
N LYS A 33 -2.60 -13.70 -26.79
CA LYS A 33 -3.47 -12.54 -26.88
C LYS A 33 -3.57 -11.84 -25.54
N THR A 34 -3.27 -10.55 -25.53
CA THR A 34 -3.45 -9.67 -24.38
C THR A 34 -4.44 -8.56 -24.73
N LYS A 35 -5.20 -8.10 -23.73
CA LYS A 35 -6.11 -6.98 -23.92
C LYS A 35 -5.44 -5.69 -23.45
N SER A 36 -5.27 -4.74 -24.35
CA SER A 36 -4.79 -3.39 -24.02
C SER A 36 -5.97 -2.47 -23.79
N LEU A 37 -6.06 -1.86 -22.60
CA LEU A 37 -7.11 -0.91 -22.28
C LEU A 37 -6.87 0.40 -23.04
N VAL A 38 -7.91 0.88 -23.71
CA VAL A 38 -7.94 2.22 -24.30
C VAL A 38 -9.02 3.06 -23.65
N ILE A 39 -8.69 4.33 -23.39
CA ILE A 39 -9.57 5.23 -22.65
C ILE A 39 -9.53 6.64 -23.24
N ARG A 40 -10.64 7.36 -23.19
CA ARG A 40 -10.70 8.80 -23.49
C ARG A 40 -11.74 9.48 -22.61
N ASN A 41 -11.62 10.81 -22.49
CA ASN A 41 -12.66 11.62 -21.87
C ASN A 41 -13.96 11.60 -22.68
N ASP A 42 -15.08 11.50 -21.97
CA ASP A 42 -16.41 11.82 -22.48
C ASP A 42 -16.74 13.26 -22.08
N VAL A 43 -16.32 14.22 -22.91
CA VAL A 43 -16.53 15.65 -22.68
C VAL A 43 -18.01 16.05 -22.58
N SER A 44 -18.93 15.17 -22.99
CA SER A 44 -20.38 15.37 -22.82
C SER A 44 -20.88 15.03 -21.42
N LYS A 45 -20.08 14.30 -20.62
CA LYS A 45 -20.46 13.81 -19.30
C LYS A 45 -19.47 14.25 -18.23
N ASN A 46 -19.79 15.34 -17.56
CA ASN A 46 -19.04 15.79 -16.40
C ASN A 46 -19.12 14.75 -15.26
N PHE A 47 -18.01 14.60 -14.55
CA PHE A 47 -17.91 13.87 -13.32
C PHE A 47 -17.63 14.83 -12.17
N ARG A 48 -18.37 14.69 -11.07
CA ARG A 48 -18.16 15.48 -9.85
C ARG A 48 -18.20 14.55 -8.65
N ALA A 49 -17.21 14.67 -7.78
CA ALA A 49 -17.14 13.94 -6.53
C ALA A 49 -16.93 14.89 -5.35
N ALA A 50 -17.49 14.55 -4.20
CA ALA A 50 -17.30 15.28 -2.95
C ALA A 50 -16.87 14.31 -1.85
N TYR A 51 -15.99 14.80 -0.97
CA TYR A 51 -15.73 14.12 0.29
C TYR A 51 -16.76 14.53 1.33
N ILE A 52 -17.46 13.54 1.87
CA ILE A 52 -18.45 13.70 2.93
C ILE A 52 -17.88 13.07 4.21
N TYR A 53 -17.80 13.86 5.28
CA TYR A 53 -17.31 13.38 6.57
C TYR A 53 -18.09 12.15 7.04
N GLY A 54 -17.36 11.11 7.45
CA GLY A 54 -17.95 9.85 7.91
C GLY A 54 -18.49 8.93 6.80
N GLU A 55 -18.55 9.39 5.55
CA GLU A 55 -19.03 8.60 4.41
C GLU A 55 -17.97 8.36 3.33
N GLY A 56 -16.95 9.22 3.24
CA GLY A 56 -15.85 9.13 2.28
C GLY A 56 -16.10 9.89 0.97
N LEU A 57 -15.32 9.55 -0.06
CA LEU A 57 -15.40 10.17 -1.39
C LEU A 57 -16.54 9.55 -2.22
N LYS A 58 -17.48 10.40 -2.64
CA LYS A 58 -18.70 9.99 -3.36
C LYS A 58 -18.95 10.85 -4.59
N GLU A 59 -19.51 10.25 -5.64
CA GLU A 59 -20.03 10.98 -6.79
C GLU A 59 -21.27 11.80 -6.40
N ILE A 60 -21.31 13.06 -6.83
CA ILE A 60 -22.43 13.98 -6.64
C ILE A 60 -23.46 13.72 -7.75
N ARG A 61 -24.38 12.78 -7.52
CA ARG A 61 -25.52 12.51 -8.43
C ARG A 61 -26.78 12.16 -7.66
N LYS A 62 -27.96 12.29 -8.30
CA LYS A 62 -29.19 11.69 -7.80
C LYS A 62 -29.02 10.16 -7.77
N GLN A 63 -28.78 9.60 -6.60
CA GLN A 63 -28.64 8.15 -6.43
C GLN A 63 -29.97 7.46 -6.71
N ARG A 64 -29.91 6.32 -7.41
CA ARG A 64 -30.94 5.29 -7.32
C ARG A 64 -30.63 4.46 -6.06
N ASP A 65 -31.64 4.02 -5.34
CA ASP A 65 -31.52 3.38 -4.01
C ASP A 65 -30.57 2.16 -3.93
N ASN A 66 -30.15 1.60 -5.07
CA ASN A 66 -29.29 0.41 -5.13
C ASN A 66 -27.89 0.62 -5.73
N ASP A 67 -27.54 1.83 -6.19
CA ASP A 67 -26.23 2.08 -6.78
C ASP A 67 -25.17 2.28 -5.70
N LYS A 68 -24.08 1.50 -5.78
CA LYS A 68 -22.86 1.77 -5.01
C LYS A 68 -22.34 3.17 -5.37
N ASN A 69 -21.90 3.91 -4.37
CA ASN A 69 -21.32 5.24 -4.52
C ASN A 69 -20.19 5.39 -3.49
N ASN A 70 -19.14 4.59 -3.67
CA ASN A 70 -17.94 4.63 -2.85
C ASN A 70 -16.75 4.45 -3.78
N ILE A 71 -16.20 5.58 -4.25
CA ILE A 71 -15.19 5.59 -5.30
C ILE A 71 -13.95 4.79 -4.89
N LEU A 72 -13.41 5.09 -3.70
CA LEU A 72 -12.23 4.38 -3.19
C LEU A 72 -12.51 2.88 -2.98
N GLY A 73 -13.66 2.54 -2.39
CA GLY A 73 -14.05 1.15 -2.20
C GLY A 73 -14.22 0.37 -3.50
N GLU A 74 -14.74 1.05 -4.54
CA GLU A 74 -14.93 0.50 -5.87
C GLU A 74 -13.64 0.29 -6.61
N PHE A 75 -12.68 1.21 -6.46
CA PHE A 75 -11.36 1.06 -7.03
C PHE A 75 -10.59 -0.11 -6.41
N LEU A 76 -10.63 -0.24 -5.08
CA LEU A 76 -9.99 -1.33 -4.35
C LEU A 76 -10.64 -2.70 -4.59
N GLY A 77 -11.93 -2.69 -4.96
CA GLY A 77 -12.67 -3.91 -5.26
C GLY A 77 -12.55 -4.36 -6.72
N ILE A 78 -11.72 -3.71 -7.54
CA ILE A 78 -11.43 -4.18 -8.91
C ILE A 78 -10.71 -5.54 -8.81
N GLU A 79 -11.23 -6.54 -9.51
CA GLU A 79 -10.64 -7.87 -9.55
C GLU A 79 -9.31 -7.87 -10.32
N LYS A 80 -8.31 -8.60 -9.80
CA LYS A 80 -6.99 -8.70 -10.42
C LYS A 80 -7.12 -9.31 -11.82
N ASN A 81 -6.51 -8.65 -12.81
CA ASN A 81 -6.52 -9.05 -14.22
C ASN A 81 -7.91 -9.08 -14.90
N ASP A 82 -8.94 -8.41 -14.34
CA ASP A 82 -10.23 -8.25 -15.02
C ASP A 82 -10.38 -6.87 -15.67
N ILE A 83 -10.14 -6.82 -16.99
CA ILE A 83 -10.30 -5.60 -17.77
C ILE A 83 -11.74 -5.05 -17.72
N ASN A 84 -12.76 -5.91 -17.59
CA ASN A 84 -14.14 -5.44 -17.58
C ASN A 84 -14.46 -4.67 -16.29
N SER A 85 -13.96 -5.15 -15.15
CA SER A 85 -14.05 -4.43 -13.88
C SER A 85 -13.34 -3.08 -13.94
N VAL A 86 -12.14 -3.02 -14.55
CA VAL A 86 -11.39 -1.77 -14.76
C VAL A 86 -12.19 -0.79 -15.65
N MET A 87 -12.68 -1.27 -16.79
CA MET A 87 -13.50 -0.47 -17.71
C MET A 87 -14.78 0.05 -17.05
N SER A 88 -15.48 -0.80 -16.31
CA SER A 88 -16.70 -0.45 -15.56
C SER A 88 -16.44 0.69 -14.57
N PHE A 89 -15.32 0.62 -13.84
CA PHE A 89 -14.92 1.67 -12.91
C PHE A 89 -14.68 3.01 -13.62
N PHE A 90 -13.88 3.04 -14.69
CA PHE A 90 -13.55 4.30 -15.37
C PHE A 90 -14.70 4.88 -16.20
N ASN A 91 -15.58 4.05 -16.77
CA ASN A 91 -16.82 4.53 -17.39
C ASN A 91 -17.72 5.24 -16.36
N LYS A 92 -17.68 4.79 -15.10
CA LYS A 92 -18.49 5.33 -14.02
C LYS A 92 -17.89 6.62 -13.43
N TYR A 93 -16.59 6.63 -13.15
CA TYR A 93 -15.94 7.64 -12.31
C TYR A 93 -14.91 8.51 -13.05
N GLY A 94 -14.61 8.24 -14.31
CA GLY A 94 -13.51 8.89 -15.01
C GLY A 94 -12.16 8.24 -14.69
N PHE A 95 -11.11 8.68 -15.38
CA PHE A 95 -9.77 8.12 -15.25
C PHE A 95 -9.03 8.65 -14.01
N LEU A 96 -7.96 7.95 -13.62
CA LEU A 96 -7.17 8.30 -12.44
C LEU A 96 -6.40 9.61 -12.61
N PHE A 97 -5.94 9.90 -13.83
CA PHE A 97 -5.15 11.06 -14.22
C PHE A 97 -5.96 11.98 -15.13
N ASP A 98 -5.56 13.25 -15.21
CA ASP A 98 -6.17 14.18 -16.15
C ASP A 98 -5.81 13.78 -17.59
N LEU A 99 -6.84 13.74 -18.45
CA LEU A 99 -6.73 13.46 -19.88
C LEU A 99 -7.10 14.70 -20.72
N GLY A 100 -7.20 15.89 -20.12
CA GLY A 100 -7.63 17.12 -20.80
C GLY A 100 -6.79 17.52 -22.02
N GLY A 101 -5.55 17.04 -22.12
CA GLY A 101 -4.68 17.22 -23.30
C GLY A 101 -4.94 16.24 -24.45
N TYR A 102 -5.85 15.28 -24.28
CA TYR A 102 -6.06 14.18 -25.23
C TYR A 102 -7.51 14.14 -25.74
N ASP A 103 -7.69 14.41 -27.04
CA ASP A 103 -8.99 14.28 -27.71
C ASP A 103 -9.28 12.84 -28.19
N GLN A 104 -8.24 12.01 -28.28
CA GLN A 104 -8.30 10.65 -28.80
C GLN A 104 -8.19 9.61 -27.67
N TYR A 105 -8.40 8.34 -28.03
CA TYR A 105 -8.11 7.23 -27.14
C TYR A 105 -6.61 7.18 -26.82
N VAL A 106 -6.30 7.04 -25.54
CA VAL A 106 -4.96 6.76 -25.05
C VAL A 106 -4.88 5.33 -24.54
N ASN A 107 -3.69 4.72 -24.64
CA ASN A 107 -3.45 3.41 -24.05
C ASN A 107 -3.16 3.55 -22.56
N ALA A 108 -3.74 2.65 -21.75
CA ALA A 108 -3.48 2.56 -20.33
C ALA A 108 -3.10 1.12 -19.96
N ASN A 109 -2.00 0.95 -19.23
CA ASN A 109 -1.58 -0.38 -18.77
C ASN A 109 -2.37 -0.79 -17.52
N ILE A 110 -2.97 -1.99 -17.56
CA ILE A 110 -3.71 -2.54 -16.43
C ILE A 110 -2.80 -2.79 -15.22
N GLU A 111 -1.56 -3.21 -15.45
CA GLU A 111 -0.60 -3.47 -14.35
C GLU A 111 -0.27 -2.19 -13.59
N ASP A 112 -0.20 -1.05 -14.28
CA ASP A 112 0.00 0.27 -13.65
C ASP A 112 -1.20 0.67 -12.79
N ILE A 113 -2.41 0.38 -13.26
CA ILE A 113 -3.65 0.61 -12.50
C ILE A 113 -3.68 -0.27 -11.24
N MET A 114 -3.29 -1.54 -11.36
CA MET A 114 -3.22 -2.46 -10.23
C MET A 114 -2.14 -2.05 -9.23
N TYR A 115 -0.99 -1.55 -9.71
CA TYR A 115 0.04 -0.99 -8.84
C TYR A 115 -0.48 0.18 -7.99
N LEU A 116 -1.23 1.11 -8.60
CA LEU A 116 -1.84 2.24 -7.88
C LEU A 116 -2.91 1.79 -6.88
N LYS A 117 -3.72 0.79 -7.27
CA LYS A 117 -4.68 0.15 -6.36
C LYS A 117 -3.96 -0.44 -5.14
N ASP A 118 -2.88 -1.19 -5.36
CA ASP A 118 -2.15 -1.87 -4.29
C ASP A 118 -1.46 -0.86 -3.37
N ASN A 119 -0.98 0.29 -3.88
CA ASN A 119 -0.48 1.38 -3.02
C ASN A 119 -1.57 1.95 -2.08
N LEU A 120 -2.78 2.19 -2.59
CA LEU A 120 -3.90 2.66 -1.77
C LEU A 120 -4.35 1.59 -0.76
N GLU A 121 -4.38 0.32 -1.17
CA GLU A 121 -4.72 -0.80 -0.29
C GLU A 121 -3.69 -0.96 0.84
N ALA A 122 -2.40 -0.86 0.52
CA ALA A 122 -1.32 -0.87 1.50
C ALA A 122 -1.52 0.22 2.55
N LEU A 123 -1.73 1.46 2.11
CA LEU A 123 -1.95 2.62 2.99
C LEU A 123 -3.17 2.41 3.89
N ILE A 124 -4.26 1.85 3.37
CA ILE A 124 -5.46 1.52 4.15
C ILE A 124 -5.17 0.45 5.20
N ASN A 125 -4.42 -0.60 4.84
CA ASN A 125 -4.03 -1.64 5.79
C ASN A 125 -3.19 -1.04 6.93
N LEU A 126 -2.25 -0.14 6.61
CA LEU A 126 -1.46 0.57 7.62
C LEU A 126 -2.34 1.45 8.53
N LEU A 127 -3.25 2.26 7.95
CA LEU A 127 -4.17 3.12 8.70
C LEU A 127 -5.09 2.32 9.63
N ASN A 128 -5.61 1.19 9.13
CA ASN A 128 -6.46 0.29 9.90
C ASN A 128 -5.72 -0.32 11.11
N ALA A 129 -4.44 -0.66 10.92
CA ALA A 129 -3.56 -1.24 11.93
C ALA A 129 -3.10 -0.26 13.03
N GLN A 130 -3.47 1.03 12.94
CA GLN A 130 -3.16 2.01 13.99
C GLN A 130 -4.03 1.86 15.25
N ASP A 131 -5.01 0.96 15.24
CA ASP A 131 -5.80 0.61 16.42
C ASP A 131 -5.19 -0.55 17.19
N SER A 132 -5.01 -0.33 18.49
CA SER A 132 -4.39 -1.28 19.42
C SER A 132 -5.28 -2.48 19.77
N SER A 133 -6.57 -2.46 19.46
CA SER A 133 -7.51 -3.48 19.94
C SER A 133 -7.43 -4.81 19.19
N LYS A 134 -7.12 -4.79 17.88
CA LYS A 134 -6.93 -6.00 17.06
C LYS A 134 -6.17 -5.68 15.76
N ILE A 135 -4.87 -5.95 15.75
CA ILE A 135 -4.02 -5.80 14.58
C ILE A 135 -4.09 -7.08 13.73
N ASN A 136 -4.25 -6.93 12.42
CA ASN A 136 -4.05 -8.03 11.47
C ASN A 136 -2.59 -7.99 11.00
N TYR A 137 -1.73 -8.81 11.60
CA TYR A 137 -0.29 -8.77 11.32
C TYR A 137 0.06 -9.20 9.89
N LYS A 138 -0.71 -10.10 9.27
CA LYS A 138 -0.54 -10.43 7.85
C LYS A 138 -0.65 -9.18 6.98
N LYS A 139 -1.78 -8.48 7.06
CA LYS A 139 -2.01 -7.25 6.29
C LYS A 139 -1.01 -6.15 6.62
N LEU A 140 -0.66 -5.99 7.90
CA LEU A 140 0.30 -4.97 8.33
C LEU A 140 1.69 -5.26 7.78
N LEU A 141 2.21 -6.47 8.00
CA LEU A 141 3.55 -6.88 7.57
C LEU A 141 3.68 -6.81 6.05
N ASP A 142 2.75 -7.40 5.31
CA ASP A 142 2.78 -7.42 3.84
C ASP A 142 2.75 -6.00 3.28
N SER A 143 1.90 -5.12 3.83
CA SER A 143 1.81 -3.74 3.38
C SER A 143 3.07 -2.93 3.72
N VAL A 144 3.70 -3.17 4.88
CA VAL A 144 4.96 -2.52 5.24
C VAL A 144 6.08 -2.97 4.31
N LEU A 145 6.24 -4.27 4.11
CA LEU A 145 7.29 -4.80 3.22
C LEU A 145 7.06 -4.37 1.77
N PHE A 146 5.82 -4.39 1.28
CA PHE A 146 5.46 -3.89 -0.05
C PHE A 146 5.88 -2.42 -0.24
N LEU A 147 5.51 -1.53 0.68
CA LEU A 147 5.84 -0.10 0.54
C LEU A 147 7.33 0.21 0.76
N LEU A 148 8.04 -0.62 1.52
CA LEU A 148 9.49 -0.48 1.73
C LEU A 148 10.31 -1.00 0.55
N LEU A 149 9.86 -2.08 -0.09
CA LEU A 149 10.69 -2.88 -1.01
C LEU A 149 10.17 -2.91 -2.44
N LYS A 150 9.08 -2.20 -2.77
CA LYS A 150 8.67 -2.00 -4.16
C LYS A 150 9.73 -1.20 -4.93
N GLU A 151 9.95 -1.60 -6.18
CA GLU A 151 10.78 -0.85 -7.10
C GLU A 151 10.11 0.48 -7.50
N ASP A 152 10.94 1.41 -7.97
CA ASP A 152 10.47 2.63 -8.61
C ASP A 152 9.64 2.31 -9.85
N ARG A 153 8.54 3.04 -10.01
CA ARG A 153 7.63 2.88 -11.15
C ARG A 153 7.25 4.23 -11.72
N GLU A 154 7.35 4.32 -13.02
CA GLU A 154 6.90 5.46 -13.81
C GLU A 154 5.73 5.00 -14.68
N ILE A 155 4.62 5.76 -14.64
CA ILE A 155 3.44 5.47 -15.46
C ILE A 155 3.36 6.56 -16.53
N LYS A 156 3.31 6.11 -17.77
CA LYS A 156 3.19 6.97 -18.94
C LYS A 156 1.84 6.77 -19.62
N ILE A 157 1.31 7.85 -20.15
CA ILE A 157 0.21 7.81 -21.11
C ILE A 157 0.78 8.29 -22.43
N ASN A 158 0.74 7.41 -23.43
CA ASN A 158 1.50 7.57 -24.66
C ASN A 158 3.00 7.76 -24.33
N ASP A 159 3.52 8.99 -24.37
CA ASP A 159 4.93 9.31 -24.07
C ASP A 159 5.10 10.27 -22.88
N GLU A 160 4.01 10.73 -22.27
CA GLU A 160 4.05 11.68 -21.16
C GLU A 160 3.97 10.96 -19.82
N THR A 161 4.89 11.29 -18.93
CA THR A 161 4.90 10.83 -17.54
C THR A 161 3.78 11.49 -16.77
N VAL A 162 2.77 10.72 -16.40
CA VAL A 162 1.62 11.22 -15.61
C VAL A 162 1.72 10.88 -14.13
N TYR A 163 2.62 9.94 -13.78
CA TYR A 163 2.88 9.55 -12.41
C TYR A 163 4.29 9.00 -12.26
N THR A 164 4.93 9.43 -11.19
CA THR A 164 6.15 8.84 -10.65
C THR A 164 5.86 8.29 -9.26
N SER A 165 6.41 7.12 -8.93
CA SER A 165 6.39 6.65 -7.55
C SER A 165 7.35 7.46 -6.67
N ILE A 166 7.19 7.33 -5.35
CA ILE A 166 8.21 7.74 -4.39
C ILE A 166 9.51 7.01 -4.72
N HIS A 167 10.59 7.76 -4.95
CA HIS A 167 11.91 7.18 -5.20
C HIS A 167 12.37 6.37 -3.98
N ASN A 168 12.66 5.10 -4.17
CA ASN A 168 13.06 4.17 -3.12
C ASN A 168 14.58 4.18 -2.91
N SER A 169 15.11 5.32 -2.46
CA SER A 169 16.53 5.45 -2.10
C SER A 169 16.97 4.42 -1.06
N PHE A 170 16.07 4.07 -0.14
CA PHE A 170 16.30 3.06 0.89
C PHE A 170 16.66 1.69 0.30
N LEU A 171 15.82 1.15 -0.60
CA LEU A 171 16.07 -0.14 -1.24
C LEU A 171 17.34 -0.11 -2.09
N ASN A 172 17.55 0.98 -2.84
CA ASN A 172 18.74 1.17 -3.64
C ASN A 172 20.01 1.17 -2.78
N ASN A 173 19.99 1.84 -1.63
CA ASN A 173 21.12 1.88 -0.70
C ASN A 173 21.40 0.48 -0.10
N ILE A 174 20.36 -0.28 0.26
CA ILE A 174 20.54 -1.66 0.74
C ILE A 174 21.17 -2.54 -0.33
N LYS A 175 20.63 -2.54 -1.56
CA LYS A 175 21.15 -3.37 -2.67
C LYS A 175 22.61 -3.09 -3.00
N ASN A 176 23.04 -1.84 -2.84
CA ASN A 176 24.39 -1.38 -3.15
C ASN A 176 25.33 -1.39 -1.93
N THR A 177 24.89 -1.94 -0.78
CA THR A 177 25.73 -1.94 0.41
C THR A 177 26.91 -2.89 0.27
N THR A 178 28.11 -2.41 0.61
CA THR A 178 29.34 -3.20 0.58
C THR A 178 29.65 -3.86 1.91
N LYS A 179 30.32 -5.03 1.88
CA LYS A 179 30.82 -5.72 3.09
C LYS A 179 31.76 -4.82 3.87
N VAL A 180 31.58 -4.78 5.19
CA VAL A 180 32.48 -4.10 6.12
C VAL A 180 33.44 -5.12 6.75
N ASN A 181 34.71 -4.75 6.91
CA ASN A 181 35.65 -5.57 7.66
C ASN A 181 35.54 -5.29 9.16
N LEU A 182 34.77 -6.14 9.86
CA LEU A 182 34.47 -5.98 11.30
C LEU A 182 35.71 -6.03 12.20
N ARG A 183 36.80 -6.67 11.75
CA ARG A 183 38.06 -6.79 12.52
C ARG A 183 38.83 -5.48 12.63
N LYS A 184 38.48 -4.47 11.84
CA LYS A 184 39.14 -3.16 11.82
C LYS A 184 38.42 -2.10 12.69
N TRP A 185 37.31 -2.46 13.32
CA TRP A 185 36.43 -1.54 14.03
C TRP A 185 36.53 -1.73 15.54
N ASP A 186 36.24 -0.69 16.31
CA ASP A 186 36.52 -0.62 17.76
C ASP A 186 35.50 -1.35 18.65
N ASN A 187 34.45 -1.95 18.09
CA ASN A 187 33.35 -2.58 18.85
C ASN A 187 33.49 -4.11 19.01
N ILE A 188 34.71 -4.62 19.02
CA ILE A 188 34.98 -6.05 19.20
C ILE A 188 34.90 -6.42 20.68
N VAL A 189 34.13 -7.46 21.00
CA VAL A 189 33.97 -7.99 22.35
C VAL A 189 34.32 -9.49 22.36
N HIS A 190 34.89 -9.96 23.47
CA HIS A 190 35.15 -11.37 23.68
C HIS A 190 34.08 -11.99 24.59
N VAL A 191 33.33 -12.94 24.07
CA VAL A 191 32.27 -13.63 24.81
C VAL A 191 32.74 -15.04 25.17
N PRO A 192 32.68 -15.47 26.44
CA PRO A 192 33.10 -16.80 26.85
C PRO A 192 32.17 -17.88 26.28
N ARG A 193 32.75 -18.99 25.82
CA ARG A 193 32.03 -20.19 25.37
C ARG A 193 31.89 -21.22 26.48
N ASN A 194 30.93 -22.12 26.32
CA ASN A 194 30.67 -23.23 27.26
C ASN A 194 31.84 -24.24 27.33
N ASP A 195 32.70 -24.30 26.31
CA ASP A 195 33.89 -25.16 26.25
C ASP A 195 35.14 -24.50 26.89
N GLY A 196 35.01 -23.32 27.48
CA GLY A 196 36.12 -22.53 28.02
C GLY A 196 36.86 -21.66 27.00
N GLY A 197 36.45 -21.71 25.72
CA GLY A 197 36.92 -20.82 24.67
C GLY A 197 36.34 -19.40 24.76
N LYS A 198 36.71 -18.55 23.80
CA LYS A 198 36.11 -17.22 23.61
C LYS A 198 35.69 -17.05 22.16
N ASP A 199 34.48 -16.56 21.96
CA ASP A 199 34.04 -16.04 20.67
C ASP A 199 34.44 -14.58 20.52
N ILE A 200 34.75 -14.20 19.29
CA ILE A 200 35.02 -12.83 18.91
C ILE A 200 33.75 -12.33 18.25
N VAL A 201 33.05 -11.44 18.94
CA VAL A 201 31.80 -10.85 18.45
C VAL A 201 32.00 -9.38 18.16
N TYR A 202 31.25 -8.87 17.21
CA TYR A 202 31.10 -7.44 16.95
C TYR A 202 29.78 -6.98 17.58
N ARG A 203 29.88 -6.02 18.50
CA ARG A 203 28.71 -5.49 19.22
C ARG A 203 28.12 -4.30 18.47
N VAL A 204 26.89 -4.46 18.00
CA VAL A 204 26.15 -3.44 17.24
C VAL A 204 25.11 -2.81 18.14
N LYS A 205 24.97 -1.48 18.10
CA LYS A 205 23.85 -0.80 18.77
C LYS A 205 22.56 -1.21 18.08
N ASP A 206 21.55 -1.61 18.83
CA ASP A 206 20.32 -2.16 18.29
C ASP A 206 19.13 -1.75 19.16
N SER A 207 18.14 -1.08 18.59
CA SER A 207 17.00 -0.56 19.35
C SER A 207 15.86 -1.57 19.56
N ILE A 208 15.90 -2.71 18.86
CA ILE A 208 14.94 -3.80 18.98
C ILE A 208 15.41 -4.83 20.02
N SER A 209 16.73 -4.99 20.16
CA SER A 209 17.33 -5.86 21.17
C SER A 209 17.15 -5.31 22.59
N GLU A 210 16.79 -6.17 23.54
CA GLU A 210 16.44 -5.78 24.92
C GLU A 210 17.54 -4.97 25.64
N ASN A 211 18.80 -5.32 25.39
CA ASN A 211 19.95 -4.69 26.03
C ASN A 211 20.46 -3.44 25.27
N GLY A 212 19.77 -3.02 24.19
CA GLY A 212 20.20 -1.93 23.32
C GLY A 212 21.36 -2.29 22.39
N TYR A 213 21.77 -3.56 22.38
CA TYR A 213 22.88 -4.08 21.59
C TYR A 213 22.60 -5.50 21.10
N HIS A 214 23.14 -5.84 19.94
CA HIS A 214 23.16 -7.17 19.37
C HIS A 214 24.61 -7.58 19.08
N ASP A 215 24.98 -8.79 19.48
CA ASP A 215 26.33 -9.32 19.27
C ASP A 215 26.34 -10.26 18.05
N ILE A 216 27.15 -9.94 17.05
CA ILE A 216 27.33 -10.78 15.85
C ILE A 216 28.66 -11.52 15.94
N ASN A 217 28.63 -12.84 15.84
CA ASN A 217 29.85 -13.63 15.68
C ASN A 217 30.52 -13.31 14.34
N ILE A 218 31.77 -12.85 14.37
CA ILE A 218 32.49 -12.40 13.17
C ILE A 218 32.69 -13.54 12.17
N TYR A 219 32.95 -14.76 12.64
CA TYR A 219 33.15 -15.91 11.75
C TYR A 219 31.85 -16.32 11.06
N ASP A 220 30.73 -16.35 11.79
CA ASP A 220 29.42 -16.68 11.22
C ASP A 220 28.99 -15.62 10.21
N TYR A 221 29.24 -14.34 10.50
CA TYR A 221 29.00 -13.24 9.56
C TYR A 221 29.81 -13.37 8.29
N ASP A 222 31.13 -13.60 8.40
CA ASP A 222 32.01 -13.77 7.25
C ASP A 222 31.57 -14.97 6.41
N SER A 223 31.28 -16.11 7.06
CA SER A 223 30.81 -17.34 6.40
C SER A 223 29.47 -17.13 5.68
N PHE A 224 28.52 -16.44 6.31
CA PHE A 224 27.21 -16.18 5.71
C PHE A 224 27.30 -15.26 4.49
N LEU A 225 28.20 -14.28 4.52
CA LEU A 225 28.41 -13.37 3.39
C LEU A 225 29.18 -14.00 2.22
N GLU A 226 29.93 -15.07 2.48
CA GLU A 226 30.66 -15.85 1.46
C GLU A 226 29.80 -16.94 0.80
N ASP A 227 28.64 -17.27 1.39
CA ASP A 227 27.65 -18.16 0.79
C ASP A 227 27.17 -17.60 -0.56
N ASP A 228 27.21 -18.41 -1.62
CA ASP A 228 26.88 -18.03 -3.00
C ASP A 228 25.43 -18.38 -3.40
N GLN A 229 24.62 -18.90 -2.48
CA GLN A 229 23.22 -19.20 -2.76
C GLN A 229 22.44 -17.94 -3.15
N GLN A 230 21.80 -18.00 -4.31
CA GLN A 230 21.06 -16.87 -4.89
C GLN A 230 19.87 -16.45 -4.00
N CYS A 231 19.18 -17.40 -3.36
CA CYS A 231 18.05 -17.12 -2.48
C CYS A 231 18.42 -16.32 -1.22
N LEU A 232 19.71 -16.26 -0.87
CA LEU A 232 20.22 -15.52 0.28
C LEU A 232 20.77 -14.13 -0.09
N GLU A 233 20.78 -13.75 -1.37
CA GLU A 233 21.41 -12.49 -1.81
C GLU A 233 20.84 -11.27 -1.09
N PHE A 234 19.52 -11.14 -1.03
CA PHE A 234 18.91 -10.00 -0.35
C PHE A 234 19.13 -10.04 1.18
N ALA A 235 19.13 -11.23 1.78
CA ALA A 235 19.45 -11.39 3.19
C ALA A 235 20.90 -10.94 3.49
N ARG A 236 21.87 -11.30 2.63
CA ARG A 236 23.24 -10.79 2.73
C ARG A 236 23.29 -9.26 2.64
N GLN A 237 22.52 -8.65 1.75
CA GLN A 237 22.46 -7.19 1.65
C GLN A 237 21.89 -6.53 2.91
N ILE A 238 20.85 -7.12 3.52
CA ILE A 238 20.31 -6.68 4.82
C ILE A 238 21.39 -6.76 5.91
N PHE A 239 22.15 -7.85 5.98
CA PHE A 239 23.22 -8.01 6.97
C PHE A 239 24.34 -6.99 6.79
N LYS A 240 24.71 -6.68 5.54
CA LYS A 240 25.69 -5.61 5.26
C LYS A 240 25.14 -4.24 5.67
N ALA A 241 23.89 -3.93 5.32
CA ALA A 241 23.21 -2.69 5.68
C ALA A 241 23.10 -2.51 7.20
N TYR A 242 22.82 -3.60 7.93
CA TYR A 242 22.75 -3.61 9.39
C TYR A 242 24.07 -3.19 10.05
N MET A 243 25.22 -3.49 9.45
CA MET A 243 26.53 -3.04 9.96
C MET A 243 26.79 -1.55 9.78
N ILE A 244 26.15 -0.92 8.79
CA ILE A 244 26.40 0.49 8.44
C ILE A 244 25.17 1.39 8.66
N LYS A 245 24.13 0.88 9.31
CA LYS A 245 22.85 1.59 9.51
C LYS A 245 22.98 2.93 10.22
N ASP A 246 24.03 3.10 11.03
CA ASP A 246 24.33 4.35 11.77
C ASP A 246 25.26 5.29 10.97
N SER A 247 25.62 4.94 9.73
CA SER A 247 26.39 5.80 8.82
C SER A 247 25.50 6.89 8.20
N SER A 248 26.12 7.86 7.52
CA SER A 248 25.40 8.93 6.81
C SER A 248 24.58 8.45 5.60
N VAL A 249 24.64 7.17 5.25
CA VAL A 249 23.88 6.57 4.12
C VAL A 249 22.40 6.44 4.47
N PHE A 250 22.07 6.23 5.75
CA PHE A 250 20.72 5.98 6.21
C PHE A 250 20.29 7.02 7.25
N THR A 251 19.02 7.40 7.20
CA THR A 251 18.38 8.20 8.23
C THR A 251 18.12 7.35 9.49
N ASN A 252 17.88 8.01 10.63
CA ASN A 252 17.58 7.31 11.89
C ASN A 252 16.39 6.34 11.77
N ILE A 253 15.35 6.71 10.99
CA ILE A 253 14.18 5.85 10.80
C ILE A 253 14.49 4.69 9.87
N GLU A 254 15.29 4.90 8.82
CA GLU A 254 15.78 3.80 7.97
C GLU A 254 16.69 2.85 8.74
N GLY A 255 17.47 3.34 9.70
CA GLY A 255 18.21 2.51 10.64
C GLY A 255 17.29 1.55 11.41
N LEU A 256 16.16 2.04 11.94
CA LEU A 256 15.14 1.19 12.57
C LEU A 256 14.53 0.18 11.58
N VAL A 257 14.30 0.59 10.32
CA VAL A 257 13.82 -0.34 9.29
C VAL A 257 14.84 -1.45 9.03
N ILE A 258 16.13 -1.13 8.97
CA ILE A 258 17.20 -2.12 8.78
C ILE A 258 17.28 -3.09 9.96
N GLU A 259 17.20 -2.59 11.21
CA GLU A 259 17.13 -3.44 12.42
C GLU A 259 15.92 -4.38 12.34
N PHE A 260 14.75 -3.87 11.93
CA PHE A 260 13.55 -4.67 11.74
C PHE A 260 13.75 -5.77 10.67
N LEU A 261 14.27 -5.42 9.49
CA LEU A 261 14.51 -6.38 8.40
C LEU A 261 15.54 -7.44 8.81
N PHE A 262 16.60 -7.05 9.50
CA PHE A 262 17.63 -7.94 10.00
C PHE A 262 17.06 -8.98 10.97
N HIS A 263 16.33 -8.53 12.00
CA HIS A 263 15.70 -9.44 12.95
C HIS A 263 14.59 -10.28 12.33
N PHE A 264 13.83 -9.72 11.37
CA PHE A 264 12.81 -10.48 10.63
C PHE A 264 13.45 -11.64 9.86
N VAL A 265 14.54 -11.39 9.13
CA VAL A 265 15.27 -12.42 8.37
C VAL A 265 15.89 -13.47 9.28
N GLN A 266 16.45 -13.06 10.43
CA GLN A 266 17.06 -14.00 11.37
C GLN A 266 16.04 -14.86 12.12
N GLN A 267 14.90 -14.30 12.48
CA GLN A 267 13.98 -14.92 13.44
C GLN A 267 12.72 -15.46 12.78
N ILE A 268 12.29 -14.95 11.62
CA ILE A 268 10.97 -15.24 11.05
C ILE A 268 11.09 -15.88 9.68
N SER A 269 11.54 -15.14 8.66
CA SER A 269 11.58 -15.64 7.29
C SER A 269 12.51 -14.82 6.40
N LEU A 270 13.09 -15.48 5.39
CA LEU A 270 13.73 -14.82 4.26
C LEU A 270 12.70 -13.99 3.48
N ILE A 271 13.17 -12.93 2.83
CA ILE A 271 12.36 -12.06 1.97
C ILE A 271 12.82 -12.25 0.52
N ASN A 272 11.90 -12.65 -0.35
CA ASN A 272 12.16 -12.71 -1.80
C ASN A 272 11.70 -11.41 -2.48
N LEU A 273 12.64 -10.62 -3.00
CA LEU A 273 12.36 -9.37 -3.72
C LEU A 273 11.52 -9.57 -4.99
N GLU A 274 11.59 -10.74 -5.63
CA GLU A 274 10.82 -11.02 -6.86
C GLU A 274 9.34 -11.28 -6.57
N SER A 275 8.99 -11.55 -5.30
CA SER A 275 7.63 -11.90 -4.88
C SER A 275 6.92 -10.79 -4.10
N ILE A 276 7.47 -9.57 -4.09
CA ILE A 276 6.94 -8.44 -3.32
C ILE A 276 5.52 -8.09 -3.79
N SER A 277 4.54 -8.28 -2.91
CA SER A 277 3.14 -7.96 -3.16
C SER A 277 2.36 -7.78 -1.85
N LEU A 278 1.07 -7.48 -1.93
CA LEU A 278 0.17 -7.39 -0.77
C LEU A 278 -0.31 -8.74 -0.22
N ASP A 279 0.03 -9.85 -0.88
CA ASP A 279 -0.23 -11.20 -0.39
C ASP A 279 1.08 -11.98 -0.50
N MET A 280 1.98 -11.70 0.44
CA MET A 280 3.29 -12.31 0.44
C MET A 280 3.17 -13.82 0.63
N PRO A 281 3.99 -14.63 -0.07
CA PRO A 281 3.92 -16.10 0.00
C PRO A 281 4.57 -16.66 1.28
N PHE A 282 4.49 -15.94 2.40
CA PHE A 282 4.91 -16.45 3.69
C PHE A 282 3.93 -17.51 4.21
N GLN A 283 4.46 -18.48 4.94
CA GLN A 283 3.65 -19.45 5.67
C GLN A 283 2.92 -18.76 6.83
N ASP A 284 1.75 -19.28 7.24
CA ASP A 284 0.91 -18.68 8.28
C ASP A 284 1.64 -18.58 9.64
N GLU A 285 2.61 -19.45 9.90
CA GLU A 285 3.48 -19.42 11.08
C GLU A 285 4.28 -18.11 11.18
N CYS A 286 4.62 -17.48 10.04
CA CYS A 286 5.36 -16.22 10.04
C CYS A 286 4.54 -15.10 10.69
N TYR A 287 3.24 -15.04 10.35
CA TYR A 287 2.33 -14.02 10.88
C TYR A 287 1.97 -14.29 12.34
N THR A 288 1.79 -15.54 12.74
CA THR A 288 1.53 -15.88 14.14
C THR A 288 2.76 -15.65 15.03
N LYS A 289 3.98 -15.82 14.50
CA LYS A 289 5.22 -15.50 15.21
C LYS A 289 5.35 -14.02 15.53
N MET A 290 4.90 -13.12 14.64
CA MET A 290 4.82 -11.68 14.91
C MET A 290 3.91 -11.33 16.10
N GLU A 291 2.93 -12.17 16.42
CA GLU A 291 2.04 -12.01 17.58
C GLU A 291 2.61 -12.60 18.87
N SER A 292 3.73 -13.33 18.79
CA SER A 292 4.33 -14.00 19.93
C SER A 292 4.95 -13.02 20.93
N LYS A 293 5.09 -13.49 22.18
CA LYS A 293 5.75 -12.70 23.25
C LYS A 293 7.23 -12.42 22.98
N GLU A 294 7.87 -13.26 22.17
CA GLU A 294 9.29 -13.15 21.79
C GLU A 294 9.51 -12.01 20.78
N CYS A 295 8.50 -11.72 19.95
CA CYS A 295 8.60 -10.72 18.89
C CYS A 295 7.96 -9.37 19.25
N VAL A 296 7.72 -9.08 20.54
CA VAL A 296 7.06 -7.83 20.97
C VAL A 296 7.82 -6.59 20.50
N ALA A 297 9.15 -6.56 20.65
CA ALA A 297 9.96 -5.43 20.20
C ALA A 297 9.92 -5.28 18.67
N LEU A 298 9.94 -6.39 17.94
CA LEU A 298 9.84 -6.42 16.48
C LEU A 298 8.47 -5.93 15.99
N ALA A 299 7.39 -6.34 16.64
CA ALA A 299 6.03 -5.87 16.38
C ALA A 299 5.86 -4.37 16.68
N GLN A 300 6.49 -3.87 17.76
CA GLN A 300 6.53 -2.43 18.05
C GLN A 300 7.32 -1.65 17.00
N ALA A 301 8.45 -2.18 16.52
CA ALA A 301 9.20 -1.58 15.42
C ALA A 301 8.37 -1.55 14.13
N LEU A 302 7.72 -2.65 13.76
CA LEU A 302 6.80 -2.73 12.62
C LEU A 302 5.71 -1.66 12.70
N HIS A 303 5.12 -1.46 13.89
CA HIS A 303 4.11 -0.44 14.10
C HIS A 303 4.67 0.98 13.98
N LYS A 304 5.88 1.26 14.50
CA LYS A 304 6.56 2.56 14.30
C LYS A 304 6.84 2.83 12.81
N ILE A 305 7.37 1.84 12.10
CA ILE A 305 7.65 1.90 10.66
C ILE A 305 6.35 2.17 9.88
N SER A 306 5.24 1.53 10.26
CA SER A 306 3.95 1.76 9.61
C SER A 306 3.48 3.22 9.69
N LYS A 307 3.73 3.91 10.81
CA LYS A 307 3.39 5.33 10.97
C LYS A 307 4.23 6.22 10.07
N PHE A 308 5.53 5.95 10.00
CA PHE A 308 6.43 6.63 9.08
C PHE A 308 5.99 6.44 7.62
N LEU A 309 5.61 5.23 7.23
CA LEU A 309 5.13 4.95 5.87
C LEU A 309 3.81 5.66 5.56
N ILE A 310 2.86 5.72 6.51
CA ILE A 310 1.62 6.49 6.34
C ILE A 310 1.95 7.97 6.06
N GLU A 311 2.82 8.57 6.86
CA GLU A 311 3.26 9.95 6.67
C GLU A 311 3.92 10.15 5.31
N ARG A 312 4.86 9.26 4.94
CA ARG A 312 5.59 9.32 3.67
C ARG A 312 4.65 9.24 2.46
N GLU A 313 3.75 8.27 2.44
CA GLU A 313 2.81 8.07 1.32
C GLU A 313 1.83 9.23 1.19
N LEU A 314 1.24 9.70 2.30
CA LEU A 314 0.32 10.83 2.27
C LEU A 314 1.03 12.13 1.86
N ASN A 315 2.16 12.47 2.45
CA ASN A 315 2.87 13.70 2.13
C ASN A 315 3.33 13.75 0.68
N TYR A 316 3.74 12.62 0.11
CA TYR A 316 4.11 12.55 -1.31
C TYR A 316 2.91 12.81 -2.22
N HIS A 317 1.83 12.04 -2.06
CA HIS A 317 0.66 12.11 -2.97
C HIS A 317 -0.19 13.37 -2.81
N LEU A 318 -0.02 14.10 -1.71
CA LEU A 318 -0.72 15.36 -1.44
C LEU A 318 0.16 16.60 -1.71
N SER A 319 1.42 16.42 -2.10
CA SER A 319 2.40 17.51 -2.26
C SER A 319 1.99 18.61 -3.26
N GLU A 320 1.21 18.24 -4.28
CA GLU A 320 0.73 19.15 -5.32
C GLU A 320 -0.64 19.78 -5.01
N ILE A 321 -1.34 19.28 -3.99
CA ILE A 321 -2.67 19.75 -3.60
C ILE A 321 -2.54 21.09 -2.87
N ARG A 322 -3.33 22.08 -3.29
CA ARG A 322 -3.29 23.44 -2.71
C ARG A 322 -4.70 23.96 -2.45
N PRO A 323 -4.92 24.74 -1.38
CA PRO A 323 -6.20 25.39 -1.16
C PRO A 323 -6.46 26.41 -2.27
N VAL A 324 -7.71 26.46 -2.73
CA VAL A 324 -8.20 27.45 -3.70
C VAL A 324 -9.51 28.04 -3.19
N TYR A 325 -9.78 29.29 -3.54
CA TYR A 325 -11.01 29.96 -3.14
C TYR A 325 -11.87 30.23 -4.37
N ASN A 326 -13.07 29.66 -4.40
CA ASN A 326 -14.00 29.89 -5.50
C ASN A 326 -14.68 31.26 -5.28
N VAL A 327 -14.29 32.24 -6.08
CA VAL A 327 -14.82 33.61 -6.01
C VAL A 327 -16.29 33.74 -6.39
N ALA A 328 -16.83 32.78 -7.16
CA ALA A 328 -18.23 32.79 -7.58
C ALA A 328 -19.15 32.21 -6.50
N THR A 329 -18.74 31.13 -5.83
CA THR A 329 -19.52 30.51 -4.75
C THR A 329 -19.15 31.02 -3.36
N MET A 330 -18.06 31.81 -3.24
CA MET A 330 -17.49 32.30 -1.99
C MET A 330 -17.17 31.17 -0.99
N GLN A 331 -16.67 30.04 -1.51
CA GLN A 331 -16.37 28.84 -0.71
C GLN A 331 -14.92 28.38 -0.92
N PRO A 332 -14.25 27.90 0.15
CA PRO A 332 -12.96 27.25 0.02
C PRO A 332 -13.12 25.89 -0.70
N ASN A 333 -12.13 25.53 -1.50
CA ASN A 333 -11.99 24.21 -2.09
C ASN A 333 -10.49 23.85 -2.19
N TRP A 334 -10.19 22.70 -2.77
CA TRP A 334 -8.83 22.23 -3.02
C TRP A 334 -8.60 22.08 -4.52
N ASN A 335 -7.43 22.50 -4.99
CA ASN A 335 -6.95 22.16 -6.32
C ASN A 335 -6.47 20.71 -6.30
N LEU A 336 -7.20 19.84 -6.99
CA LEU A 336 -6.94 18.41 -7.05
C LEU A 336 -6.53 18.07 -8.49
N PRO A 337 -5.26 17.72 -8.74
CA PRO A 337 -4.78 17.48 -10.11
C PRO A 337 -5.39 16.22 -10.75
N SER A 338 -5.90 15.27 -9.94
CA SER A 338 -6.31 13.97 -10.44
C SER A 338 -7.30 13.25 -9.52
N LEU A 339 -8.03 12.27 -10.04
CA LEU A 339 -8.91 11.43 -9.22
C LEU A 339 -8.09 10.61 -8.20
N LEU A 340 -6.87 10.21 -8.56
CA LEU A 340 -5.93 9.57 -7.64
C LEU A 340 -5.63 10.47 -6.43
N SER A 341 -5.30 11.75 -6.66
CA SER A 341 -5.04 12.71 -5.59
C SER A 341 -6.27 12.93 -4.69
N ALA A 342 -7.48 12.92 -5.27
CA ALA A 342 -8.73 13.00 -4.53
C ALA A 342 -8.93 11.77 -3.62
N MET A 343 -8.56 10.57 -4.09
CA MET A 343 -8.59 9.35 -3.27
C MET A 343 -7.59 9.42 -2.10
N TYR A 344 -6.35 9.86 -2.34
CA TYR A 344 -5.39 10.08 -1.24
C TYR A 344 -5.86 11.14 -0.25
N LEU A 345 -6.42 12.26 -0.72
CA LEU A 345 -6.96 13.30 0.16
C LEU A 345 -8.16 12.77 0.97
N SER A 346 -8.96 11.87 0.41
CA SER A 346 -10.04 11.20 1.15
C SER A 346 -9.51 10.35 2.31
N LEU A 347 -8.35 9.72 2.15
CA LEU A 347 -7.66 8.98 3.21
C LEU A 347 -7.01 9.91 4.24
N PHE A 348 -6.54 11.09 3.84
CA PHE A 348 -6.01 12.09 4.76
C PHE A 348 -7.07 12.58 5.77
N TYR A 349 -8.32 12.76 5.31
CA TYR A 349 -9.43 13.13 6.20
C TYR A 349 -9.95 11.97 7.06
N LEU A 350 -9.43 10.74 6.88
CA LEU A 350 -9.81 9.61 7.71
C LEU A 350 -9.23 9.77 9.12
N ASP A 351 -10.11 9.98 10.12
CA ASP A 351 -9.71 9.79 11.51
C ASP A 351 -9.61 8.28 11.80
N SER A 352 -8.38 7.77 11.74
CA SER A 352 -8.06 6.36 12.00
C SER A 352 -8.41 5.90 13.42
N ARG A 353 -8.74 6.79 14.36
CA ARG A 353 -9.24 6.45 15.69
C ARG A 353 -10.75 6.26 15.74
N GLN A 354 -11.48 6.85 14.80
CA GLN A 354 -12.95 6.81 14.78
C GLN A 354 -13.50 5.88 13.71
N ALA A 355 -12.81 5.73 12.58
CA ALA A 355 -13.28 4.94 11.46
C ALA A 355 -12.17 4.06 10.88
N SER A 356 -12.59 3.00 10.20
CA SER A 356 -11.72 2.09 9.48
C SER A 356 -12.39 1.61 8.20
N TYR A 357 -11.56 1.23 7.21
CA TYR A 357 -12.06 0.59 6.00
C TYR A 357 -12.12 -0.91 6.21
N ARG A 358 -13.25 -1.53 5.86
CA ARG A 358 -13.43 -2.99 5.91
C ARG A 358 -13.77 -3.53 4.54
N ALA A 359 -13.25 -4.70 4.21
CA ALA A 359 -13.73 -5.46 3.06
C ALA A 359 -15.15 -5.98 3.32
N CYS A 360 -16.00 -5.94 2.30
CA CYS A 360 -17.36 -6.48 2.35
C CYS A 360 -17.32 -8.00 2.50
N GLN A 361 -18.07 -8.55 3.47
CA GLN A 361 -18.13 -10.00 3.70
C GLN A 361 -18.98 -10.77 2.67
N ASN A 362 -19.56 -10.09 1.68
CA ASN A 362 -20.16 -10.75 0.54
C ASN A 362 -19.05 -11.16 -0.43
N ILE A 363 -18.85 -12.48 -0.60
CA ILE A 363 -17.79 -13.08 -1.44
C ILE A 363 -17.82 -12.53 -2.87
N ASN A 364 -19.00 -12.16 -3.39
CA ASN A 364 -19.15 -11.64 -4.75
C ASN A 364 -19.00 -10.11 -4.86
N CYS A 365 -18.48 -9.43 -3.83
CA CYS A 365 -18.41 -7.97 -3.79
C CYS A 365 -16.98 -7.43 -3.90
N GLY A 366 -16.04 -7.92 -3.08
CA GLY A 366 -14.64 -7.45 -3.05
C GLY A 366 -14.43 -6.01 -2.54
N GLN A 367 -15.49 -5.23 -2.43
CA GLN A 367 -15.43 -3.80 -2.11
C GLN A 367 -14.96 -3.51 -0.69
N PHE A 368 -14.17 -2.44 -0.54
CA PHE A 368 -13.91 -1.82 0.75
C PHE A 368 -14.98 -0.77 1.07
N PHE A 369 -15.27 -0.54 2.35
CA PHE A 369 -16.19 0.51 2.76
C PHE A 369 -15.85 1.04 4.15
N LEU A 370 -16.16 2.32 4.36
CA LEU A 370 -15.91 3.01 5.61
C LEU A 370 -16.91 2.56 6.69
N VAL A 371 -16.40 2.26 7.87
CA VAL A 371 -17.17 1.84 9.04
C VAL A 371 -16.64 2.55 10.27
N SER A 372 -17.53 3.07 11.11
CA SER A 372 -17.15 3.54 12.44
C SER A 372 -16.59 2.37 13.26
N ARG A 373 -15.51 2.59 13.99
CA ARG A 373 -14.88 1.56 14.83
C ARG A 373 -15.81 1.04 15.92
N THR A 374 -16.74 1.87 16.42
CA THR A 374 -17.76 1.43 17.40
C THR A 374 -18.78 0.47 16.80
N ASN A 375 -18.89 0.40 15.46
CA ASN A 375 -19.82 -0.49 14.77
C ASN A 375 -19.15 -1.81 14.38
N SER A 376 -19.12 -2.77 15.31
CA SER A 376 -18.62 -4.13 15.06
C SER A 376 -19.58 -5.01 14.26
N ILE A 377 -20.86 -4.60 14.13
CA ILE A 377 -21.93 -5.40 13.54
C ILE A 377 -22.01 -5.24 12.02
N LYS A 378 -21.63 -4.06 11.48
CA LYS A 378 -21.70 -3.79 10.04
C LYS A 378 -20.66 -4.61 9.28
N LYS A 379 -21.16 -5.61 8.53
CA LYS A 379 -20.38 -6.59 7.75
C LYS A 379 -20.41 -6.38 6.24
N TYR A 380 -21.38 -5.61 5.74
CA TYR A 380 -21.62 -5.45 4.31
C TYR A 380 -21.63 -3.98 3.91
N CYS A 381 -21.17 -3.69 2.69
CA CYS A 381 -21.05 -2.33 2.18
C CYS A 381 -22.40 -1.68 1.85
N CYS A 382 -23.42 -2.47 1.52
CA CYS A 382 -24.75 -1.98 1.14
C CYS A 382 -25.85 -3.01 1.46
N VAL A 383 -27.10 -2.55 1.43
CA VAL A 383 -28.31 -3.38 1.66
C VAL A 383 -28.40 -4.52 0.65
N TYR A 384 -28.05 -4.28 -0.62
CA TYR A 384 -28.02 -5.31 -1.65
C TYR A 384 -27.11 -6.49 -1.26
N CYS A 385 -25.91 -6.22 -0.74
CA CYS A 385 -25.00 -7.28 -0.28
C CYS A 385 -25.57 -8.04 0.93
N THR A 386 -26.21 -7.33 1.86
CA THR A 386 -26.90 -7.95 3.00
C THR A 386 -27.99 -8.91 2.52
N ASN A 387 -28.81 -8.47 1.56
CA ASN A 387 -29.92 -9.25 1.00
C ASN A 387 -29.41 -10.46 0.21
N ALA A 388 -28.38 -10.29 -0.63
CA ALA A 388 -27.79 -11.36 -1.41
C ALA A 388 -27.23 -12.49 -0.52
N VAL A 389 -26.50 -12.14 0.55
CA VAL A 389 -25.99 -13.14 1.50
C VAL A 389 -27.12 -13.81 2.27
N SER A 390 -28.14 -13.05 2.69
CA SER A 390 -29.31 -13.61 3.40
C SER A 390 -30.08 -14.61 2.53
N GLN A 391 -30.29 -14.29 1.26
CA GLN A 391 -30.93 -15.20 0.29
C GLN A 391 -30.09 -16.47 0.06
N ARG A 392 -28.76 -16.34 -0.06
CA ARG A 392 -27.87 -17.51 -0.21
C ARG A 392 -27.96 -18.44 1.00
N LYS A 393 -27.92 -17.89 2.21
CA LYS A 393 -28.07 -18.67 3.45
C LYS A 393 -29.43 -19.36 3.53
N TYR A 394 -30.50 -18.68 3.14
CA TYR A 394 -31.83 -19.28 3.10
C TYR A 394 -31.93 -20.45 2.10
N ARG A 395 -31.32 -20.32 0.92
CA ARG A 395 -31.26 -21.41 -0.07
C ARG A 395 -30.46 -22.61 0.44
N HIS A 396 -29.31 -22.38 1.09
CA HIS A 396 -28.52 -23.45 1.68
C HIS A 396 -29.30 -24.25 2.73
N LYS A 397 -30.04 -23.56 3.60
CA LYS A 397 -30.90 -24.19 4.64
C LYS A 397 -32.12 -24.95 4.09
N LYS A 398 -32.47 -24.76 2.81
CA LYS A 398 -33.57 -25.47 2.14
C LYS A 398 -33.10 -26.63 1.26
N GLY A 399 -31.80 -26.64 0.92
CA GLY A 399 -31.17 -27.70 0.15
C GLY A 399 -30.54 -28.79 1.02
N GLU A 400 -30.38 -28.52 2.31
CA GLU A 400 -30.34 -29.51 3.40
C GLU A 400 -31.78 -29.84 3.82
#